data_AF-A0AAV0IZG8-F1
#
_entry.id   AF-A0AAV0IZG8-F1
#
_cell.length_a   1.000
_cell.length_b   1.000
_cell.length_c   1.000
_cell.angle_alpha   90.00
_cell.angle_beta   90.00
_cell.angle_gamma   90.00
#
_symmetry.space_group_name_H-M   'P 1'
#
loop_
_entity.id
_entity.type
_entity.pdbx_description
1 polymer ?
#
loop_
_entity_poly.entity_id
_entity_poly.type
_entity_poly.pdbx_seq_one_letter_code
_entity_poly.pdbx_strand_id
1 'polypeptide(L)'
;MMNCHAGALAVPTNDMVVTARLRRLGEPITLFGEREMERRDRLRMLTAKLDSEGQLDKLMKAHEEEEPALMTSGQDAAEEEMLEYPFCTEGSKELLNARVDIAKYSSVRAARRLQRARLKRETPCEDEDGEMNASLKQAGNLALDCSEFGDDRPLSGCSFSKDGEFLATCSITGVAKVWKAPQISSIVSTLKAHTERLTDVAFSPANNNCLATASADRTAKLWDSDGTLVRTFEGHLDRLARIGFHPSGKYIGTASFDKTWRLWDVDTGVELLLQEGHSRSVYGIAFHHDGSLVGSCGLDSLARVWDLRTGRSVLALEGHVKPVLSMSFSPNGYHLATGGEDNTCRIWDLRKRRSLYVIPAHSNLVSNVKFEPREGYYLVTASYDTTAKVWSGKDFTHVKTLSGHESKVTSLDITPDGECIATVSHDRTIKLWSSRSCDKEGMDVD
;
A
#
# COMPACT_ATOMS: atom_id res chain seq x y z
N MET A 1 -16.54 -3.67 -44.73
CA MET A 1 -17.06 -3.92 -43.36
C MET A 1 -16.02 -4.57 -42.44
N MET A 2 -15.45 -5.74 -42.76
CA MET A 2 -14.46 -6.40 -41.87
C MET A 2 -13.20 -5.55 -41.60
N ASN A 3 -12.66 -4.85 -42.62
CA ASN A 3 -11.50 -3.97 -42.42
C ASN A 3 -11.83 -2.71 -41.60
N CYS A 4 -13.03 -2.14 -41.77
CA CYS A 4 -13.48 -0.97 -40.98
C CYS A 4 -13.77 -1.36 -39.53
N HIS A 5 -14.30 -2.56 -39.31
CA HIS A 5 -14.52 -3.12 -37.97
C HIS A 5 -13.20 -3.36 -37.23
N ALA A 6 -12.18 -3.91 -37.92
CA ALA A 6 -10.84 -4.07 -37.35
C ALA A 6 -10.15 -2.72 -37.06
N GLY A 7 -10.35 -1.71 -37.91
CA GLY A 7 -9.89 -0.34 -37.67
C GLY A 7 -10.58 0.31 -36.46
N ALA A 8 -11.90 0.16 -36.34
CA ALA A 8 -12.69 0.65 -35.20
C ALA A 8 -12.26 0.02 -33.86
N LEU A 9 -11.74 -1.21 -33.87
CA LEU A 9 -11.20 -1.86 -32.67
C LEU A 9 -9.73 -1.53 -32.39
N ALA A 10 -9.00 -0.99 -33.37
CA ALA A 10 -7.61 -0.61 -33.20
C ALA A 10 -7.51 0.67 -32.35
N VAL A 11 -6.69 0.62 -31.28
CA VAL A 11 -6.47 1.79 -30.43
C VAL A 11 -5.17 2.51 -30.83
N PRO A 12 -5.26 3.80 -31.23
CA PRO A 12 -4.12 4.62 -31.64
C PRO A 12 -3.01 4.70 -30.58
N THR A 13 -1.78 4.92 -31.04
CA THR A 13 -0.63 5.19 -30.15
C THR A 13 -0.48 6.67 -29.80
N ASN A 14 -1.02 7.58 -30.61
CA ASN A 14 -0.91 9.02 -30.41
C ASN A 14 -2.00 9.52 -29.44
N ASP A 15 -1.59 10.17 -28.36
CA ASP A 15 -2.45 10.62 -27.26
C ASP A 15 -3.51 11.66 -27.72
N MET A 16 -3.17 12.51 -28.68
CA MET A 16 -4.12 13.47 -29.27
C MET A 16 -5.29 12.78 -29.97
N VAL A 17 -5.06 11.61 -30.57
CA VAL A 17 -6.11 10.83 -31.22
C VAL A 17 -6.94 10.09 -30.18
N VAL A 18 -6.31 9.59 -29.13
CA VAL A 18 -6.99 8.93 -28.00
C VAL A 18 -7.94 9.91 -27.30
N THR A 19 -7.51 11.14 -27.03
CA THR A 19 -8.33 12.18 -26.39
C THR A 19 -9.51 12.62 -27.28
N ALA A 20 -9.27 12.79 -28.58
CA ALA A 20 -10.33 13.08 -29.54
C ALA A 20 -11.40 11.97 -29.59
N ARG A 21 -10.96 10.70 -29.55
CA ARG A 21 -11.85 9.54 -29.58
C ARG A 21 -12.68 9.42 -28.29
N LEU A 22 -12.08 9.64 -27.13
CA LEU A 22 -12.79 9.67 -25.85
C LEU A 22 -13.84 10.79 -25.81
N ARG A 23 -13.48 12.00 -26.30
CA ARG A 23 -14.41 13.13 -26.40
C ARG A 23 -15.65 12.78 -27.24
N ARG A 24 -15.46 12.07 -28.36
CA ARG A 24 -16.56 11.64 -29.26
C ARG A 24 -17.42 10.52 -28.67
N LEU A 25 -16.84 9.67 -27.84
CA LEU A 25 -17.59 8.66 -27.08
C LEU A 25 -18.41 9.26 -25.93
N GLY A 26 -18.28 10.57 -25.67
CA GLY A 26 -18.95 11.24 -24.56
C GLY A 26 -18.31 10.93 -23.20
N GLU A 27 -17.11 10.36 -23.21
CA GLU A 27 -16.35 10.00 -22.03
C GLU A 27 -15.40 11.14 -21.64
N PRO A 28 -15.09 11.33 -20.36
CA PRO A 28 -14.16 12.37 -19.92
C PRO A 28 -12.79 12.18 -20.58
N ILE A 29 -12.21 13.26 -21.09
CA ILE A 29 -10.96 13.23 -21.87
C ILE A 29 -9.80 12.68 -21.03
N THR A 30 -9.72 13.09 -19.77
CA THR A 30 -8.70 12.67 -18.81
C THR A 30 -9.34 12.45 -17.45
N LEU A 31 -9.06 11.31 -16.81
CA LEU A 31 -9.38 11.08 -15.40
C LEU A 31 -8.28 11.64 -14.50
N PHE A 32 -8.58 11.84 -13.21
CA PHE A 32 -7.60 12.41 -12.27
C PHE A 32 -6.37 11.52 -12.15
N GLY A 33 -5.18 12.09 -12.36
CA GLY A 33 -3.91 11.35 -12.29
C GLY A 33 -3.69 10.34 -13.44
N GLU A 34 -4.55 10.36 -14.47
CA GLU A 34 -4.47 9.49 -15.63
C GLU A 34 -3.42 10.00 -16.62
N ARG A 35 -2.39 9.19 -16.87
CA ARG A 35 -1.37 9.46 -17.89
C ARG A 35 -1.83 8.99 -19.28
N GLU A 36 -1.10 9.38 -20.31
CA GLU A 36 -1.39 9.05 -21.73
C GLU A 36 -1.59 7.54 -21.96
N MET A 37 -0.76 6.69 -21.35
CA MET A 37 -0.85 5.23 -21.44
C MET A 37 -2.12 4.67 -20.79
N GLU A 38 -2.52 5.21 -19.64
CA GLU A 38 -3.72 4.76 -18.92
C GLU A 38 -4.99 5.18 -19.64
N ARG A 39 -4.97 6.38 -20.21
CA ARG A 39 -6.03 6.90 -21.06
C ARG A 39 -6.23 6.02 -22.29
N ARG A 40 -5.13 5.56 -22.88
CA ARG A 40 -5.14 4.59 -23.97
C ARG A 40 -5.71 3.24 -23.53
N ASP A 41 -5.35 2.75 -22.35
CA ASP A 41 -5.88 1.51 -21.79
C ASP A 41 -7.38 1.61 -21.45
N ARG A 42 -7.83 2.76 -20.96
CA ARG A 42 -9.24 3.05 -20.74
C ARG A 42 -10.01 3.04 -22.06
N LEU A 43 -9.48 3.70 -23.09
CA LEU A 43 -10.06 3.67 -24.42
C LEU A 43 -10.15 2.23 -24.94
N ARG A 44 -9.11 1.39 -24.76
CA ARG A 44 -9.14 -0.05 -25.09
C ARG A 44 -10.29 -0.77 -24.38
N MET A 45 -10.41 -0.58 -23.07
CA MET A 45 -11.46 -1.21 -22.26
C MET A 45 -12.87 -0.76 -22.69
N LEU A 46 -13.05 0.53 -22.98
CA LEU A 46 -14.31 1.09 -23.46
C LEU A 46 -14.68 0.55 -24.84
N THR A 47 -13.73 0.48 -25.77
CA THR A 47 -13.96 -0.09 -27.11
C THR A 47 -14.36 -1.57 -27.01
N ALA A 48 -13.70 -2.35 -26.15
CA ALA A 48 -14.04 -3.75 -25.93
C ALA A 48 -15.43 -3.93 -25.29
N LYS A 49 -15.80 -3.04 -24.36
CA LYS A 49 -17.12 -3.05 -23.72
C LYS A 49 -18.23 -2.71 -24.72
N LEU A 50 -18.06 -1.66 -25.51
CA LEU A 50 -19.02 -1.23 -26.53
C LEU A 50 -19.22 -2.29 -27.63
N ASP A 51 -18.16 -3.03 -27.98
CA ASP A 51 -18.23 -4.18 -28.89
C ASP A 51 -19.06 -5.32 -28.29
N SER A 52 -18.82 -5.67 -27.02
CA SER A 52 -19.62 -6.69 -26.31
C SER A 52 -21.11 -6.32 -26.15
N GLU A 53 -21.42 -5.03 -26.11
CA GLU A 53 -22.79 -4.49 -26.03
C GLU A 53 -23.45 -4.30 -27.40
N GLY A 54 -22.74 -4.57 -28.51
CA GLY A 54 -23.27 -4.44 -29.87
C GLY A 54 -23.45 -2.99 -30.34
N GLN A 55 -22.85 -2.00 -29.68
CA GLN A 55 -22.94 -0.58 -30.05
C GLN A 55 -21.91 -0.18 -31.11
N LEU A 56 -21.73 -1.02 -32.13
CA LEU A 56 -20.68 -0.86 -33.13
C LEU A 56 -20.81 0.43 -33.96
N ASP A 57 -22.05 0.88 -34.20
CA ASP A 57 -22.34 2.08 -34.98
C ASP A 57 -21.76 3.36 -34.34
N LYS A 58 -21.69 3.41 -33.00
CA LYS A 58 -21.07 4.54 -32.30
C LYS A 58 -19.55 4.55 -32.47
N LEU A 59 -18.93 3.37 -32.45
CA LEU A 59 -17.49 3.20 -32.66
C LEU A 59 -17.08 3.51 -34.11
N MET A 60 -17.89 3.06 -35.07
CA MET A 60 -17.70 3.30 -36.49
C MET A 60 -17.85 4.78 -36.83
N LYS A 61 -18.89 5.47 -36.32
CA LYS A 61 -19.02 6.93 -36.49
C LYS A 61 -17.85 7.70 -35.90
N ALA A 62 -17.41 7.33 -34.70
CA ALA A 62 -16.25 7.97 -34.07
C ALA A 62 -14.98 7.82 -34.93
N HIS A 63 -14.78 6.66 -35.58
CA HIS A 63 -13.64 6.36 -36.45
C HIS A 63 -13.75 6.98 -37.86
N GLU A 64 -14.91 6.97 -38.51
CA GLU A 64 -15.09 7.59 -39.83
C GLU A 64 -14.83 9.10 -39.77
N GLU A 65 -15.15 9.73 -38.63
CA GLU A 65 -14.83 11.12 -38.35
C GLU A 65 -13.36 11.33 -37.93
N GLU A 66 -12.56 10.28 -37.67
CA GLU A 66 -11.11 10.37 -37.37
C GLU A 66 -10.27 10.61 -38.62
N GLU A 67 -10.61 9.97 -39.75
CA GLU A 67 -9.89 10.10 -41.02
C GLU A 67 -9.75 11.57 -41.52
N PRO A 68 -10.77 12.45 -41.44
CA PRO A 68 -10.62 13.84 -41.86
C PRO A 68 -9.79 14.71 -40.89
N ALA A 69 -9.67 14.33 -39.61
CA ALA A 69 -8.92 15.11 -38.60
C ALA A 69 -7.40 14.89 -38.66
N LEU A 70 -6.96 13.70 -39.11
CA LEU A 70 -5.55 13.42 -39.40
C LEU A 70 -5.03 14.19 -40.62
N MET A 71 -5.91 14.57 -41.55
CA MET A 71 -5.56 15.26 -42.78
C MET A 71 -5.47 16.79 -42.62
N THR A 72 -6.14 17.35 -41.61
CA THR A 72 -6.16 18.80 -41.32
C THR A 72 -5.16 19.24 -40.25
N SER A 73 -4.65 18.32 -39.42
CA SER A 73 -3.69 18.62 -38.34
C SER A 73 -2.23 18.83 -38.80
N GLY A 74 -1.97 18.80 -40.11
CA GLY A 74 -0.64 19.03 -40.67
C GLY A 74 -0.20 20.49 -40.80
N GLN A 75 -1.10 21.48 -40.58
CA GLN A 75 -0.79 22.88 -40.89
C GLN A 75 -1.05 23.94 -39.80
N ASP A 76 -1.73 23.63 -38.70
CA ASP A 76 -1.94 24.59 -37.61
C ASP A 76 -1.29 24.10 -36.31
N ALA A 77 0.04 24.17 -36.27
CA ALA A 77 0.86 23.96 -35.06
C ALA A 77 1.24 25.31 -34.42
N ALA A 78 0.25 26.18 -34.21
CA ALA A 78 0.42 27.46 -33.54
C ALA A 78 -0.53 27.54 -32.34
N GLU A 79 0.05 27.43 -31.14
CA GLU A 79 -0.43 28.04 -29.90
C GLU A 79 -1.92 27.83 -29.56
N GLU A 80 -2.39 26.58 -29.48
CA GLU A 80 -3.43 26.30 -28.48
C GLU A 80 -2.71 26.11 -27.15
N GLU A 81 -2.76 27.17 -26.33
CA GLU A 81 -2.48 27.09 -24.90
C GLU A 81 -3.12 25.80 -24.37
N MET A 82 -2.27 24.87 -23.93
CA MET A 82 -2.66 23.74 -23.10
C MET A 82 -3.32 24.32 -21.85
N LEU A 83 -4.62 24.60 -21.94
CA LEU A 83 -5.49 24.82 -20.80
C LEU A 83 -5.53 23.48 -20.07
N GLU A 84 -4.49 23.22 -19.27
CA GLU A 84 -4.55 22.28 -18.16
C GLU A 84 -5.71 22.76 -17.29
N TYR A 85 -6.90 22.23 -17.56
CA TYR A 85 -7.97 22.16 -16.59
C TYR A 85 -7.69 20.90 -15.78
N PRO A 86 -6.92 20.94 -14.67
CA PRO A 86 -7.06 19.90 -13.69
C PRO A 86 -8.51 19.97 -13.24
N PHE A 87 -9.29 18.92 -13.55
CA PHE A 87 -10.61 18.70 -12.98
C PHE A 87 -10.44 18.64 -11.46
N CYS A 88 -10.56 19.80 -10.83
CA CYS A 88 -10.50 19.95 -9.38
C CYS A 88 -11.94 19.85 -8.89
N THR A 89 -12.24 18.80 -8.14
CA THR A 89 -13.46 18.80 -7.33
C THR A 89 -13.26 19.79 -6.19
N GLU A 90 -14.23 20.68 -5.99
CA GLU A 90 -14.22 21.54 -4.81
C GLU A 90 -14.34 20.66 -3.57
N GLY A 91 -13.33 20.74 -2.70
CA GLY A 91 -13.28 19.95 -1.47
C GLY A 91 -14.18 20.53 -0.38
N SER A 92 -14.60 19.68 0.56
CA SER A 92 -15.33 20.13 1.75
C SER A 92 -14.44 21.02 2.64
N LYS A 93 -15.07 21.85 3.49
CA LYS A 93 -14.34 22.64 4.50
C LYS A 93 -13.62 21.75 5.51
N GLU A 94 -14.17 20.57 5.78
CA GLU A 94 -13.58 19.55 6.65
C GLU A 94 -12.28 19.01 6.06
N LEU A 95 -12.24 18.75 4.74
CA LEU A 95 -11.01 18.37 4.05
C LEU A 95 -9.95 19.47 4.13
N LEU A 96 -10.34 20.75 4.01
CA LEU A 96 -9.42 21.86 4.16
C LEU A 96 -8.81 21.90 5.57
N ASN A 97 -9.63 21.74 6.61
CA ASN A 97 -9.17 21.70 7.99
C ASN A 97 -8.23 20.52 8.23
N ALA A 98 -8.58 19.33 7.72
CA ALA A 98 -7.73 18.16 7.79
C ALA A 98 -6.38 18.38 7.10
N ARG A 99 -6.38 19.02 5.92
CA ARG A 99 -5.14 19.38 5.20
C ARG A 99 -4.25 20.33 6.00
N VAL A 100 -4.84 21.32 6.66
CA VAL A 100 -4.11 22.25 7.53
C VAL A 100 -3.49 21.52 8.71
N ASP A 101 -4.23 20.61 9.34
CA ASP A 101 -3.75 19.82 10.47
C ASP A 101 -2.64 18.84 10.06
N ILE A 102 -2.81 18.17 8.92
CA ILE A 102 -1.77 17.31 8.31
C ILE A 102 -0.53 18.13 7.98
N ALA A 103 -0.67 19.35 7.47
CA ALA A 103 0.47 20.23 7.17
C ALA A 103 1.22 20.67 8.43
N LYS A 104 0.50 21.03 9.50
CA LYS A 104 1.11 21.37 10.80
C LYS A 104 1.84 20.18 11.41
N TYR A 105 1.22 18.99 11.36
CA TYR A 105 1.83 17.78 11.88
C TYR A 105 3.08 17.38 11.09
N SER A 106 2.97 17.36 9.76
CA SER A 106 4.04 16.87 8.88
C SER A 106 5.23 17.81 8.76
N SER A 107 5.02 19.13 8.81
CA SER A 107 6.13 20.10 8.77
C SER A 107 7.09 19.95 9.95
N VAL A 108 6.56 19.72 11.17
CA VAL A 108 7.37 19.50 12.38
C VAL A 108 8.17 18.20 12.27
N ARG A 109 7.55 17.11 11.79
CA ARG A 109 8.23 15.82 11.64
C ARG A 109 9.27 15.84 10.53
N ALA A 110 8.95 16.43 9.38
CA ALA A 110 9.90 16.59 8.29
C ALA A 110 11.11 17.43 8.72
N ALA A 111 10.89 18.52 9.47
CA ALA A 111 11.98 19.32 10.04
C ALA A 111 12.86 18.50 10.99
N ARG A 112 12.26 17.73 11.91
CA ARG A 112 13.01 16.85 12.83
C ARG A 112 13.80 15.77 12.09
N ARG A 113 13.21 15.14 11.08
CA ARG A 113 13.86 14.13 10.25
C ARG A 113 15.04 14.70 9.46
N LEU A 114 14.87 15.89 8.87
CA LEU A 114 15.96 16.60 8.19
C LEU A 114 17.07 17.02 9.16
N GLN A 115 16.72 17.48 10.37
CA GLN A 115 17.70 17.79 11.41
C GLN A 115 18.49 16.55 11.81
N ARG A 116 17.82 15.41 12.09
CA ARG A 116 18.49 14.12 12.34
C ARG A 116 19.42 13.76 11.18
N ALA A 117 18.94 13.81 9.94
CA ALA A 117 19.76 13.50 8.77
C ALA A 117 20.97 14.45 8.59
N ARG A 118 20.85 15.73 8.97
CA ARG A 118 21.97 16.70 8.96
C ARG A 118 22.98 16.35 10.05
N LEU A 119 22.53 16.08 11.27
CA LEU A 119 23.40 15.65 12.37
C LEU A 119 24.18 14.38 12.00
N LYS A 120 23.52 13.37 11.43
CA LYS A 120 24.18 12.14 10.92
C LYS A 120 25.25 12.44 9.86
N ARG A 121 25.07 13.50 9.06
CA ARG A 121 26.05 13.90 8.04
C ARG A 121 27.23 14.68 8.62
N GLU A 122 26.99 15.52 9.62
CA GLU A 122 27.98 16.42 10.21
C GLU A 122 28.85 15.70 11.26
N THR A 123 28.28 14.77 12.01
CA THR A 123 28.98 13.91 12.97
C THR A 123 28.78 12.45 12.58
N PRO A 124 29.54 11.93 11.60
CA PRO A 124 29.54 10.50 11.32
C PRO A 124 30.17 9.77 12.51
N CYS A 125 29.35 9.29 13.43
CA CYS A 125 29.78 8.43 14.52
C CYS A 125 30.09 7.04 13.96
N GLU A 126 31.25 6.45 14.30
CA GLU A 126 31.52 5.02 14.05
C GLU A 126 30.43 4.13 14.68
N ASP A 127 29.75 4.66 15.70
CA ASP A 127 28.65 4.02 16.41
C ASP A 127 27.45 3.70 15.51
N GLU A 128 27.13 4.49 14.47
CA GLU A 128 25.95 4.22 13.62
C GLU A 128 26.12 2.98 12.73
N ASP A 129 27.29 2.83 12.12
CA ASP A 129 27.61 1.61 11.38
C ASP A 129 27.77 0.43 12.34
N GLY A 130 28.20 0.68 13.59
CA GLY A 130 28.16 -0.29 14.68
C GLY A 130 26.74 -0.77 15.03
N GLU A 131 25.79 0.16 15.22
CA GLU A 131 24.38 -0.10 15.50
C GLU A 131 23.69 -0.82 14.33
N MET A 132 23.96 -0.37 13.10
CA MET A 132 23.46 -1.04 11.91
C MET A 132 23.99 -2.48 11.83
N ASN A 133 25.29 -2.67 12.04
CA ASN A 133 25.86 -4.02 12.02
C ASN A 133 25.36 -4.88 13.19
N ALA A 134 25.09 -4.29 14.36
CA ALA A 134 24.51 -4.99 15.51
C ALA A 134 23.07 -5.43 15.24
N SER A 135 22.22 -4.54 14.71
CA SER A 135 20.85 -4.86 14.31
C SER A 135 20.81 -5.89 13.17
N LEU A 136 21.73 -5.82 12.20
CA LEU A 136 21.84 -6.83 11.15
C LEU A 136 22.31 -8.19 11.69
N LYS A 137 23.24 -8.21 12.67
CA LYS A 137 23.63 -9.44 13.37
C LYS A 137 22.46 -10.02 14.16
N GLN A 138 21.69 -9.18 14.85
CA GLN A 138 20.48 -9.56 15.56
C GLN A 138 19.45 -10.16 14.59
N ALA A 139 19.23 -9.52 13.45
CA ALA A 139 18.37 -10.01 12.39
C ALA A 139 18.87 -11.34 11.78
N GLY A 140 20.18 -11.54 11.67
CA GLY A 140 20.79 -12.81 11.25
C GLY A 140 20.53 -13.96 12.24
N ASN A 141 20.44 -13.62 13.52
CA ASN A 141 20.21 -14.55 14.63
C ASN A 141 18.72 -14.77 14.93
N LEU A 142 17.80 -14.22 14.14
CA LEU A 142 16.37 -14.48 14.29
C LEU A 142 16.09 -15.99 14.15
N ALA A 143 15.48 -16.55 15.19
CA ALA A 143 15.03 -17.92 15.28
C ALA A 143 13.52 -17.96 15.55
N LEU A 144 12.90 -19.10 15.24
CA LEU A 144 11.49 -19.31 15.54
C LEU A 144 11.33 -19.42 17.06
N ASP A 145 10.64 -18.46 17.67
CA ASP A 145 10.43 -18.39 19.12
C ASP A 145 9.13 -19.10 19.51
N CYS A 146 8.02 -18.73 18.87
CA CYS A 146 6.73 -19.41 19.05
C CYS A 146 5.97 -19.60 17.74
N SER A 147 5.14 -20.65 17.72
CA SER A 147 4.27 -21.00 16.60
C SER A 147 2.92 -21.39 17.17
N GLU A 148 1.92 -20.55 16.96
CA GLU A 148 0.59 -20.71 17.55
C GLU A 148 -0.49 -20.81 16.47
N PHE A 149 -1.57 -21.52 16.77
CA PHE A 149 -2.72 -21.61 15.88
C PHE A 149 -3.62 -20.39 16.06
N GLY A 150 -3.81 -19.62 14.98
CA GLY A 150 -4.62 -18.42 15.00
C GLY A 150 -6.11 -18.71 14.97
N ASP A 151 -6.59 -19.44 13.97
CA ASP A 151 -8.02 -19.73 13.77
C ASP A 151 -8.24 -20.98 12.90
N ASP A 152 -9.49 -21.43 12.75
CA ASP A 152 -9.81 -22.59 11.90
C ASP A 152 -9.57 -22.33 10.41
N ARG A 153 -9.57 -21.06 10.00
CA ARG A 153 -9.34 -20.62 8.61
C ARG A 153 -8.02 -19.86 8.46
N PRO A 154 -7.51 -19.78 7.21
CA PRO A 154 -6.32 -19.01 6.90
C PRO A 154 -6.39 -17.57 7.41
N LEU A 155 -5.23 -17.06 7.82
CA LEU A 155 -5.08 -15.70 8.31
C LEU A 155 -4.62 -14.77 7.17
N SER A 156 -5.11 -13.53 7.16
CA SER A 156 -4.92 -12.57 6.04
C SER A 156 -4.00 -11.39 6.37
N GLY A 157 -3.87 -11.03 7.63
CA GLY A 157 -3.20 -9.80 8.07
C GLY A 157 -2.78 -9.85 9.53
N CYS A 158 -1.77 -9.05 9.86
CA CYS A 158 -1.25 -8.90 11.21
C CYS A 158 -0.74 -7.48 11.44
N SER A 159 -0.92 -6.98 12.66
CA SER A 159 -0.37 -5.69 13.09
C SER A 159 0.04 -5.73 14.55
N PHE A 160 1.20 -5.19 14.89
CA PHE A 160 1.62 -4.95 16.28
C PHE A 160 1.09 -3.63 16.81
N SER A 161 0.85 -3.58 18.13
CA SER A 161 0.66 -2.32 18.84
C SER A 161 1.97 -1.54 18.92
N LYS A 162 1.88 -0.24 19.17
CA LYS A 162 3.04 0.66 19.26
C LYS A 162 3.98 0.34 20.44
N ASP A 163 3.46 -0.29 21.49
CA ASP A 163 4.27 -0.74 22.63
C ASP A 163 4.87 -2.13 22.38
N GLY A 164 4.45 -2.83 21.33
CA GLY A 164 4.88 -4.20 21.04
C GLY A 164 4.25 -5.26 21.95
N GLU A 165 3.38 -4.88 22.89
CA GLU A 165 2.73 -5.80 23.84
C GLU A 165 1.55 -6.57 23.25
N PHE A 166 0.94 -6.07 22.18
CA PHE A 166 -0.23 -6.69 21.57
C PHE A 166 0.02 -6.95 20.09
N LEU A 167 -0.45 -8.11 19.62
CA LEU A 167 -0.48 -8.48 18.21
C LEU A 167 -1.93 -8.70 17.80
N ALA A 168 -2.38 -8.04 16.75
CA ALA A 168 -3.67 -8.26 16.15
C ALA A 168 -3.50 -9.13 14.92
N THR A 169 -4.40 -10.09 14.76
CA THR A 169 -4.46 -10.96 13.59
C THR A 169 -5.87 -11.00 13.04
N CYS A 170 -5.99 -11.16 11.73
CA CYS A 170 -7.29 -11.29 11.09
C CYS A 170 -7.41 -12.59 10.30
N SER A 171 -8.59 -13.19 10.41
CA SER A 171 -8.94 -14.47 9.79
C SER A 171 -9.97 -14.29 8.68
N ILE A 172 -9.95 -15.19 7.70
CA ILE A 172 -10.97 -15.27 6.64
C ILE A 172 -12.37 -15.57 7.20
N THR A 173 -12.51 -16.03 8.46
CA THR A 173 -13.81 -16.18 9.14
C THR A 173 -14.53 -14.87 9.41
N GLY A 174 -13.86 -13.71 9.32
CA GLY A 174 -14.41 -12.43 9.75
C GLY A 174 -14.17 -12.12 11.23
N VAL A 175 -13.33 -12.94 11.90
CA VAL A 175 -12.88 -12.73 13.28
C VAL A 175 -11.49 -12.10 13.29
N ALA A 176 -11.32 -11.04 14.08
CA ALA A 176 -10.02 -10.50 14.45
C ALA A 176 -9.69 -10.94 15.89
N LYS A 177 -8.47 -11.41 16.12
CA LYS A 177 -7.99 -11.83 17.45
C LYS A 177 -6.83 -10.96 17.87
N VAL A 178 -6.87 -10.49 19.12
CA VAL A 178 -5.79 -9.76 19.76
C VAL A 178 -5.08 -10.69 20.73
N TRP A 179 -3.77 -10.79 20.58
CA TRP A 179 -2.88 -11.64 21.33
C TRP A 179 -1.96 -10.78 22.18
N LYS A 180 -1.58 -11.26 23.36
CA LYS A 180 -0.48 -10.67 24.12
C LYS A 180 0.85 -11.18 23.53
N ALA A 181 1.76 -10.27 23.24
CA ALA A 181 3.14 -10.52 22.85
C ALA A 181 4.07 -10.21 24.05
N PRO A 182 5.28 -10.80 24.16
CA PRO A 182 6.01 -11.60 23.18
C PRO A 182 5.70 -13.11 23.18
N GLN A 183 5.15 -13.68 24.26
CA GLN A 183 4.67 -15.06 24.23
C GLN A 183 3.19 -15.04 23.87
N ILE A 184 2.82 -15.53 22.67
CA ILE A 184 1.43 -15.64 22.15
C ILE A 184 0.66 -16.74 22.92
N SER A 185 0.70 -16.72 24.25
CA SER A 185 0.08 -17.76 25.08
C SER A 185 -1.37 -17.46 25.43
N SER A 186 -1.82 -16.20 25.24
CA SER A 186 -3.16 -15.78 25.63
C SER A 186 -3.81 -14.86 24.58
N ILE A 187 -5.03 -15.24 24.19
CA ILE A 187 -5.94 -14.39 23.44
C ILE A 187 -6.56 -13.42 24.44
N VAL A 188 -6.33 -12.13 24.23
CA VAL A 188 -6.89 -11.06 25.06
C VAL A 188 -8.33 -10.78 24.66
N SER A 189 -8.60 -10.67 23.36
CA SER A 189 -9.94 -10.43 22.85
C SER A 189 -10.18 -11.08 21.50
N THR A 190 -11.40 -11.57 21.30
CA THR A 190 -11.89 -12.09 20.01
C THR A 190 -12.99 -11.18 19.51
N LEU A 191 -12.71 -10.44 18.43
CA LEU A 191 -13.63 -9.50 17.81
C LEU A 191 -14.35 -10.19 16.65
N LYS A 192 -15.66 -10.44 16.81
CA LYS A 192 -16.53 -10.85 15.69
C LYS A 192 -16.80 -9.63 14.81
N ALA A 193 -15.79 -9.24 14.05
CA ALA A 193 -15.75 -7.93 13.43
C ALA A 193 -16.69 -7.83 12.23
N HIS A 194 -16.68 -8.84 11.35
CA HIS A 194 -17.38 -8.81 10.08
C HIS A 194 -18.05 -10.15 9.75
N THR A 195 -19.04 -10.12 8.84
CA THR A 195 -19.75 -11.30 8.35
C THR A 195 -18.99 -12.01 7.23
N GLU A 196 -18.23 -11.24 6.45
CA GLU A 196 -17.34 -11.75 5.41
C GLU A 196 -15.88 -11.80 5.86
N ARG A 197 -15.01 -12.25 4.95
CA ARG A 197 -13.57 -12.37 5.19
C ARG A 197 -12.95 -11.01 5.54
N LEU A 198 -12.21 -10.97 6.63
CA LEU A 198 -11.32 -9.86 6.92
C LEU A 198 -10.13 -9.89 5.96
N THR A 199 -9.76 -8.73 5.45
CA THR A 199 -8.62 -8.59 4.55
C THR A 199 -7.41 -8.04 5.25
N ASP A 200 -7.60 -7.13 6.21
CA ASP A 200 -6.51 -6.46 6.90
C ASP A 200 -6.87 -5.95 8.29
N VAL A 201 -5.85 -5.74 9.11
CA VAL A 201 -5.97 -5.18 10.46
C VAL A 201 -4.80 -4.24 10.73
N ALA A 202 -5.07 -3.10 11.35
CA ALA A 202 -4.04 -2.14 11.74
C ALA A 202 -4.32 -1.60 13.15
N PHE A 203 -3.29 -1.52 13.98
CA PHE A 203 -3.36 -0.75 15.22
C PHE A 203 -3.18 0.74 14.96
N SER A 204 -3.79 1.55 15.80
CA SER A 204 -3.59 2.99 15.75
C SER A 204 -2.19 3.36 16.28
N PRO A 205 -1.46 4.28 15.63
CA PRO A 205 -0.12 4.69 16.05
C PRO A 205 -0.13 5.71 17.21
N ALA A 206 -1.29 6.29 17.53
CA ALA A 206 -1.45 7.27 18.60
C ALA A 206 -1.94 6.62 19.89
N ASN A 207 -2.94 5.75 19.79
CA ASN A 207 -3.59 5.07 20.91
C ASN A 207 -3.41 3.56 20.79
N ASN A 208 -2.79 2.93 21.78
CA ASN A 208 -2.52 1.49 21.74
C ASN A 208 -3.78 0.62 21.83
N ASN A 209 -4.90 1.22 22.22
CA ASN A 209 -6.17 0.55 22.43
C ASN A 209 -7.09 0.61 21.20
N CYS A 210 -6.75 1.37 20.15
CA CYS A 210 -7.62 1.48 18.98
C CYS A 210 -7.11 0.60 17.83
N LEU A 211 -8.03 -0.16 17.23
CA LEU A 211 -7.75 -1.10 16.16
C LEU A 211 -8.74 -0.89 15.00
N ALA A 212 -8.25 -0.85 13.77
CA ALA A 212 -9.09 -0.80 12.58
C ALA A 212 -9.04 -2.12 11.82
N THR A 213 -10.21 -2.60 11.40
CA THR A 213 -10.38 -3.77 10.56
C THR A 213 -10.94 -3.40 9.20
N ALA A 214 -10.47 -4.08 8.17
CA ALA A 214 -11.02 -3.99 6.82
C ALA A 214 -11.53 -5.36 6.35
N SER A 215 -12.65 -5.35 5.63
CA SER A 215 -13.36 -6.57 5.24
C SER A 215 -13.81 -6.55 3.79
N ALA A 216 -14.06 -7.75 3.28
CA ALA A 216 -14.65 -7.92 1.96
C ALA A 216 -16.11 -7.47 1.87
N ASP A 217 -16.78 -7.28 3.01
CA ASP A 217 -18.15 -6.74 3.10
C ASP A 217 -18.26 -5.24 2.72
N ARG A 218 -17.14 -4.63 2.29
CA ARG A 218 -16.98 -3.23 1.86
C ARG A 218 -16.93 -2.22 3.01
N THR A 219 -16.91 -2.68 4.25
CA THR A 219 -16.87 -1.84 5.43
C THR A 219 -15.51 -1.91 6.12
N ALA A 220 -15.06 -0.77 6.64
CA ALA A 220 -13.99 -0.73 7.63
C ALA A 220 -14.61 -0.44 9.00
N LYS A 221 -14.10 -1.04 10.06
CA LYS A 221 -14.60 -0.85 11.43
C LYS A 221 -13.48 -0.46 12.36
N LEU A 222 -13.77 0.45 13.29
CA LEU A 222 -12.87 0.87 14.36
C LEU A 222 -13.33 0.27 15.68
N TRP A 223 -12.38 -0.32 16.41
CA TRP A 223 -12.59 -1.04 17.65
C TRP A 223 -11.75 -0.42 18.76
N ASP A 224 -12.26 -0.49 19.98
CA ASP A 224 -11.49 -0.23 21.19
C ASP A 224 -10.86 -1.53 21.74
N SER A 225 -9.98 -1.42 22.73
CA SER A 225 -9.26 -2.57 23.33
C SER A 225 -10.22 -3.58 23.94
N ASP A 226 -11.34 -3.07 24.46
CA ASP A 226 -12.39 -3.84 25.13
C ASP A 226 -13.27 -4.60 24.13
N GLY A 227 -13.02 -4.42 22.83
CA GLY A 227 -13.75 -5.03 21.73
C GLY A 227 -15.08 -4.36 21.43
N THR A 228 -15.30 -3.16 21.94
CA THR A 228 -16.44 -2.32 21.58
C THR A 228 -16.25 -1.75 20.19
N LEU A 229 -17.31 -1.78 19.38
CA LEU A 229 -17.33 -1.13 18.07
C LEU A 229 -17.49 0.37 18.28
N VAL A 230 -16.48 1.14 17.88
CA VAL A 230 -16.48 2.60 18.00
C VAL A 230 -17.16 3.22 16.78
N ARG A 231 -16.76 2.80 15.57
CA ARG A 231 -17.26 3.35 14.30
C ARG A 231 -17.27 2.30 13.19
N THR A 232 -18.16 2.52 12.22
CA THR A 232 -18.17 1.83 10.92
C THR A 232 -18.01 2.88 9.83
N PHE A 233 -17.06 2.65 8.92
CA PHE A 233 -16.83 3.45 7.73
C PHE A 233 -17.44 2.73 6.53
N GLU A 234 -18.50 3.32 5.97
CA GLU A 234 -19.25 2.80 4.84
C GLU A 234 -19.21 3.80 3.69
N GLY A 235 -18.95 3.31 2.48
CA GLY A 235 -18.97 4.17 1.30
C GLY A 235 -18.36 3.50 0.07
N HIS A 236 -17.43 2.57 0.26
CA HIS A 236 -16.82 1.82 -0.84
C HIS A 236 -17.85 0.95 -1.58
N LEU A 237 -17.69 0.86 -2.90
CA LEU A 237 -18.60 0.12 -3.77
C LEU A 237 -18.25 -1.37 -3.87
N ASP A 238 -16.97 -1.69 -3.67
CA ASP A 238 -16.41 -3.04 -3.72
C ASP A 238 -15.54 -3.30 -2.48
N ARG A 239 -15.16 -4.57 -2.31
CA ARG A 239 -14.44 -5.12 -1.16
C ARG A 239 -13.18 -4.30 -0.84
N LEU A 240 -12.88 -4.18 0.44
CA LEU A 240 -11.62 -3.57 0.87
C LEU A 240 -10.45 -4.52 0.67
N ALA A 241 -9.28 -3.94 0.43
CA ALA A 241 -8.04 -4.67 0.31
C ALA A 241 -7.19 -4.50 1.57
N ARG A 242 -6.68 -3.28 1.80
CA ARG A 242 -5.80 -2.94 2.93
C ARG A 242 -6.24 -1.64 3.61
N ILE A 243 -5.82 -1.48 4.85
CA ILE A 243 -6.10 -0.31 5.68
C ILE A 243 -4.81 0.25 6.26
N GLY A 244 -4.71 1.56 6.37
CA GLY A 244 -3.53 2.22 6.95
C GLY A 244 -3.93 3.38 7.83
N PHE A 245 -3.28 3.53 8.98
CA PHE A 245 -3.42 4.73 9.79
C PHE A 245 -2.44 5.81 9.35
N HIS A 246 -2.91 7.05 9.35
CA HIS A 246 -2.00 8.19 9.32
C HIS A 246 -1.20 8.23 10.63
N PRO A 247 0.10 8.61 10.63
CA PRO A 247 0.94 8.59 11.84
C PRO A 247 0.42 9.45 13.02
N SER A 248 -0.49 10.40 12.77
CA SER A 248 -1.16 11.17 13.83
C SER A 248 -2.24 10.38 14.58
N GLY A 249 -2.71 9.26 14.02
CA GLY A 249 -3.83 8.47 14.53
C GLY A 249 -5.21 9.05 14.24
N LYS A 250 -5.30 10.29 13.73
CA LYS A 250 -6.58 10.96 13.45
C LYS A 250 -7.25 10.57 12.14
N TYR A 251 -6.50 9.98 11.21
CA TYR A 251 -7.01 9.64 9.89
C TYR A 251 -6.73 8.18 9.55
N ILE A 252 -7.64 7.59 8.79
CA ILE A 252 -7.54 6.23 8.25
C ILE A 252 -7.62 6.30 6.74
N GLY A 253 -6.70 5.65 6.06
CA GLY A 253 -6.76 5.39 4.63
C GLY A 253 -7.28 3.98 4.36
N THR A 254 -8.26 3.85 3.46
CA THR A 254 -8.78 2.56 3.01
C THR A 254 -8.55 2.39 1.51
N ALA A 255 -7.99 1.25 1.11
CA ALA A 255 -7.81 0.86 -0.29
C ALA A 255 -8.89 -0.16 -0.69
N SER A 256 -9.54 0.05 -1.83
CA SER A 256 -10.63 -0.81 -2.30
C SER A 256 -10.43 -1.31 -3.73
N PHE A 257 -11.13 -2.42 -4.02
CA PHE A 257 -11.24 -2.96 -5.37
C PHE A 257 -12.09 -2.10 -6.31
N ASP A 258 -12.78 -1.07 -5.80
CA ASP A 258 -13.51 -0.06 -6.59
C ASP A 258 -12.59 0.91 -7.36
N LYS A 259 -11.28 0.67 -7.37
CA LYS A 259 -10.21 1.47 -8.01
C LYS A 259 -9.91 2.79 -7.31
N THR A 260 -10.53 3.03 -6.16
CA THR A 260 -10.31 4.21 -5.35
C THR A 260 -9.63 3.86 -4.04
N TRP A 261 -9.01 4.87 -3.44
CA TRP A 261 -8.71 4.85 -2.01
C TRP A 261 -9.37 6.05 -1.36
N ARG A 262 -9.80 5.89 -0.11
CA ARG A 262 -10.50 6.93 0.65
C ARG A 262 -9.74 7.28 1.91
N LEU A 263 -9.89 8.53 2.35
CA LEU A 263 -9.39 9.01 3.64
C LEU A 263 -10.58 9.35 4.53
N TRP A 264 -10.56 8.82 5.74
CA TRP A 264 -11.58 9.00 6.75
C TRP A 264 -11.02 9.73 7.95
N ASP A 265 -11.85 10.54 8.59
CA ASP A 265 -11.59 11.07 9.92
C ASP A 265 -12.03 10.05 10.98
N VAL A 266 -11.13 9.74 11.91
CA VAL A 266 -11.34 8.74 12.96
C VAL A 266 -12.37 9.21 13.97
N ASP A 267 -12.34 10.49 14.32
CA ASP A 267 -13.18 11.05 15.38
C ASP A 267 -14.63 11.23 14.89
N THR A 268 -14.79 11.81 13.71
CA THR A 268 -16.10 12.14 13.14
C THR A 268 -16.72 10.99 12.35
N GLY A 269 -15.92 10.09 11.79
CA GLY A 269 -16.39 9.02 10.89
C GLY A 269 -16.65 9.48 9.46
N VAL A 270 -16.34 10.74 9.14
CA VAL A 270 -16.68 11.34 7.84
C VAL A 270 -15.61 11.00 6.79
N GLU A 271 -16.07 10.76 5.56
CA GLU A 271 -15.20 10.64 4.39
C GLU A 271 -14.65 12.03 4.01
N LEU A 272 -13.35 12.21 4.16
CA LEU A 272 -12.69 13.48 3.86
C LEU A 272 -12.27 13.59 2.40
N LEU A 273 -11.77 12.50 1.83
CA LEU A 273 -11.16 12.50 0.50
C LEU A 273 -11.43 11.18 -0.21
N LEU A 274 -11.98 11.28 -1.40
CA LEU A 274 -12.10 10.20 -2.38
C LEU A 274 -11.05 10.43 -3.46
N GLN A 275 -10.15 9.48 -3.64
CA GLN A 275 -9.08 9.60 -4.61
C GLN A 275 -9.20 8.55 -5.71
N GLU A 276 -9.45 9.04 -6.92
CA GLU A 276 -9.36 8.26 -8.14
C GLU A 276 -7.99 8.47 -8.80
N GLY A 277 -7.55 7.45 -9.53
CA GLY A 277 -6.40 7.58 -10.42
C GLY A 277 -5.69 6.28 -10.74
N HIS A 278 -6.03 5.16 -10.09
CA HIS A 278 -5.64 3.84 -10.59
C HIS A 278 -6.63 3.36 -11.67
N SER A 279 -6.12 2.74 -12.74
CA SER A 279 -6.97 2.19 -13.81
C SER A 279 -7.66 0.87 -13.40
N ARG A 280 -7.08 0.19 -12.39
CA ARG A 280 -7.55 -1.06 -11.78
C ARG A 280 -7.66 -0.91 -10.25
N SER A 281 -8.13 -1.96 -9.58
CA SER A 281 -8.33 -2.02 -8.13
C SER A 281 -7.07 -1.64 -7.36
N VAL A 282 -7.25 -0.86 -6.28
CA VAL A 282 -6.18 -0.51 -5.35
C VAL A 282 -6.05 -1.62 -4.32
N TYR A 283 -4.84 -2.13 -4.14
CA TYR A 283 -4.58 -3.24 -3.23
C TYR A 283 -3.98 -2.78 -1.91
N GLY A 284 -3.02 -1.86 -1.93
CA GLY A 284 -2.31 -1.42 -0.74
C GLY A 284 -2.29 0.09 -0.56
N ILE A 285 -2.19 0.52 0.70
CA ILE A 285 -2.02 1.91 1.10
C ILE A 285 -0.98 1.97 2.21
N ALA A 286 -0.07 2.93 2.14
CA ALA A 286 0.90 3.18 3.19
C ALA A 286 1.09 4.67 3.40
N PHE A 287 1.17 5.10 4.65
CA PHE A 287 1.46 6.50 4.98
C PHE A 287 2.96 6.69 5.16
N HIS A 288 3.46 7.83 4.71
CA HIS A 288 4.83 8.25 5.02
C HIS A 288 4.95 8.57 6.52
N HIS A 289 6.09 8.29 7.15
CA HIS A 289 6.31 8.50 8.59
C HIS A 289 6.17 9.97 9.06
N ASP A 290 6.44 10.91 8.15
CA ASP A 290 6.18 12.35 8.38
C ASP A 290 4.68 12.69 8.33
N GLY A 291 3.85 11.88 7.66
CA GLY A 291 2.41 12.13 7.47
C GLY A 291 2.06 13.05 6.30
N SER A 292 3.03 13.59 5.55
CA SER A 292 2.73 14.47 4.40
C SER A 292 2.24 13.69 3.17
N LEU A 293 2.77 12.50 2.95
CA LEU A 293 2.56 11.70 1.75
C LEU A 293 1.83 10.40 2.06
N VAL A 294 1.08 9.92 1.07
CA VAL A 294 0.47 8.59 1.05
C VAL A 294 0.91 7.87 -0.21
N GLY A 295 1.34 6.64 -0.07
CA GLY A 295 1.50 5.73 -1.19
C GLY A 295 0.23 4.90 -1.36
N SER A 296 -0.16 4.65 -2.61
CA SER A 296 -1.11 3.60 -2.96
C SER A 296 -0.47 2.67 -4.00
N CYS A 297 -0.81 1.39 -3.94
CA CYS A 297 -0.43 0.42 -4.97
C CYS A 297 -1.66 -0.34 -5.47
N GLY A 298 -1.67 -0.65 -6.77
CA GLY A 298 -2.82 -1.27 -7.42
C GLY A 298 -2.47 -2.47 -8.28
N LEU A 299 -3.53 -3.13 -8.76
CA LEU A 299 -3.44 -4.20 -9.75
C LEU A 299 -3.16 -3.68 -11.17
N ASP A 300 -3.00 -2.37 -11.33
CA ASP A 300 -2.53 -1.69 -12.53
C ASP A 300 -1.01 -1.70 -12.67
N SER A 301 -0.29 -2.43 -11.79
CA SER A 301 1.18 -2.50 -11.73
C SER A 301 1.88 -1.18 -11.37
N LEU A 302 1.11 -0.19 -10.92
CA LEU A 302 1.61 1.13 -10.56
C LEU A 302 1.56 1.34 -9.05
N ALA A 303 2.60 1.99 -8.54
CA ALA A 303 2.57 2.60 -7.22
C ALA A 303 2.49 4.12 -7.39
N ARG A 304 1.49 4.77 -6.80
CA ARG A 304 1.34 6.22 -6.80
C ARG A 304 1.68 6.78 -5.43
N VAL A 305 2.26 7.97 -5.41
CA VAL A 305 2.49 8.76 -4.20
C VAL A 305 1.71 10.04 -4.30
N TRP A 306 0.84 10.27 -3.34
CA TRP A 306 -0.07 11.39 -3.22
C TRP A 306 0.41 12.32 -2.10
N ASP A 307 0.23 13.63 -2.30
CA ASP A 307 0.43 14.60 -1.24
C ASP A 307 -0.92 14.92 -0.60
N LEU A 308 -1.07 14.59 0.68
CA LEU A 308 -2.34 14.75 1.39
C LEU A 308 -2.77 16.21 1.50
N ARG A 309 -1.82 17.15 1.52
CA ARG A 309 -2.09 18.59 1.66
C ARG A 309 -2.72 19.19 0.40
N THR A 310 -2.32 18.68 -0.77
CA THR A 310 -2.78 19.20 -2.07
C THR A 310 -3.82 18.29 -2.73
N GLY A 311 -3.84 17.00 -2.38
CA GLY A 311 -4.62 15.95 -3.04
C GLY A 311 -4.07 15.55 -4.41
N ARG A 312 -2.87 16.02 -4.78
CA ARG A 312 -2.27 15.75 -6.08
C ARG A 312 -1.41 14.48 -6.04
N SER A 313 -1.41 13.73 -7.14
CA SER A 313 -0.41 12.69 -7.36
C SER A 313 0.94 13.36 -7.64
N VAL A 314 1.92 13.12 -6.76
CA VAL A 314 3.27 13.69 -6.88
C VAL A 314 4.15 12.78 -7.74
N LEU A 315 4.00 11.47 -7.58
CA LEU A 315 4.82 10.47 -8.27
C LEU A 315 3.92 9.31 -8.73
N ALA A 316 4.13 8.86 -9.96
CA ALA A 316 3.74 7.53 -10.39
C ALA A 316 5.02 6.74 -10.66
N LEU A 317 5.16 5.62 -9.95
CA LEU A 317 6.32 4.76 -9.94
C LEU A 317 6.05 3.60 -10.89
N GLU A 318 6.52 3.77 -12.13
CA GLU A 318 6.41 2.80 -13.21
C GLU A 318 7.65 1.91 -13.22
N GLY A 319 7.44 0.60 -13.15
CA GLY A 319 8.54 -0.35 -13.29
C GLY A 319 8.18 -1.79 -13.00
N HIS A 320 7.22 -2.05 -12.12
CA HIS A 320 6.69 -3.40 -11.96
C HIS A 320 5.96 -3.84 -13.23
N VAL A 321 6.15 -5.10 -13.63
CA VAL A 321 5.49 -5.67 -14.82
C VAL A 321 4.12 -6.24 -14.45
N LYS A 322 3.96 -6.65 -13.19
CA LYS A 322 2.77 -7.29 -12.64
C LYS A 322 2.18 -6.44 -11.50
N PRO A 323 0.98 -6.76 -11.00
CA PRO A 323 0.36 -6.09 -9.87
C PRO A 323 1.30 -5.85 -8.68
N VAL A 324 1.17 -4.67 -8.06
CA VAL A 324 1.90 -4.32 -6.85
C VAL A 324 0.99 -4.61 -5.66
N LEU A 325 1.45 -5.48 -4.76
CA LEU A 325 0.65 -6.02 -3.65
C LEU A 325 0.99 -5.38 -2.31
N SER A 326 2.15 -4.73 -2.20
CA SER A 326 2.54 -4.11 -0.93
C SER A 326 3.47 -2.93 -1.13
N MET A 327 3.50 -2.07 -0.12
CA MET A 327 4.40 -0.94 -0.06
C MET A 327 4.73 -0.56 1.36
N SER A 328 5.95 -0.07 1.58
CA SER A 328 6.38 0.45 2.87
C SER A 328 7.37 1.58 2.69
N PHE A 329 7.10 2.70 3.38
CA PHE A 329 8.04 3.81 3.45
C PHE A 329 9.12 3.50 4.47
N SER A 330 10.36 3.79 4.11
CA SER A 330 11.46 3.77 5.06
C SER A 330 11.31 4.91 6.10
N PRO A 331 11.75 4.70 7.36
CA PRO A 331 11.76 5.77 8.37
C PRO A 331 12.67 6.95 8.00
N ASN A 332 13.68 6.74 7.16
CA ASN A 332 14.55 7.81 6.66
C ASN A 332 13.81 8.83 5.76
N GLY A 333 12.64 8.44 5.23
CA GLY A 333 11.75 9.28 4.42
C GLY A 333 12.22 9.56 3.00
N TYR A 334 13.23 8.83 2.52
CA TYR A 334 13.75 8.92 1.16
C TYR A 334 13.44 7.67 0.35
N HIS A 335 13.39 6.50 0.99
CA HIS A 335 13.12 5.24 0.31
C HIS A 335 11.67 4.78 0.48
N LEU A 336 11.14 4.20 -0.59
CA LEU A 336 9.89 3.46 -0.61
C LEU A 336 10.19 2.08 -1.20
N ALA A 337 9.79 1.02 -0.52
CA ALA A 337 9.86 -0.34 -1.05
C ALA A 337 8.47 -0.75 -1.55
N THR A 338 8.41 -1.38 -2.71
CA THR A 338 7.19 -1.95 -3.28
C THR A 338 7.38 -3.43 -3.59
N GLY A 339 6.43 -4.27 -3.20
CA GLY A 339 6.43 -5.71 -3.49
C GLY A 339 5.44 -6.05 -4.60
N GLY A 340 5.92 -6.76 -5.61
CA GLY A 340 5.13 -7.13 -6.78
C GLY A 340 4.81 -8.62 -6.89
N GLU A 341 3.82 -8.92 -7.73
CA GLU A 341 3.53 -10.27 -8.22
C GLU A 341 4.56 -10.75 -9.27
N ASP A 342 5.48 -9.88 -9.67
CA ASP A 342 6.66 -10.22 -10.47
C ASP A 342 7.80 -10.84 -9.66
N ASN A 343 7.53 -11.20 -8.39
CA ASN A 343 8.47 -11.77 -7.43
C ASN A 343 9.61 -10.82 -7.03
N THR A 344 9.54 -9.55 -7.46
CA THR A 344 10.55 -8.54 -7.15
C THR A 344 10.07 -7.60 -6.05
N CYS A 345 11.03 -7.11 -5.28
CA CYS A 345 10.84 -5.93 -4.44
C CYS A 345 11.66 -4.78 -5.02
N ARG A 346 11.02 -3.66 -5.31
CA ARG A 346 11.70 -2.48 -5.87
C ARG A 346 11.87 -1.42 -4.80
N ILE A 347 13.08 -0.89 -4.70
CA ILE A 347 13.41 0.25 -3.85
C ILE A 347 13.40 1.51 -4.71
N TRP A 348 12.60 2.49 -4.32
CA TRP A 348 12.47 3.79 -4.99
C TRP A 348 13.09 4.88 -4.15
N ASP A 349 13.73 5.87 -4.80
CA ASP A 349 14.12 7.12 -4.15
C ASP A 349 13.12 8.21 -4.50
N LEU A 350 12.43 8.74 -3.49
CA LEU A 350 11.42 9.78 -3.67
C LEU A 350 12.03 11.10 -4.15
N ARG A 351 13.31 11.36 -3.85
CA ARG A 351 14.00 12.59 -4.29
C ARG A 351 14.41 12.51 -5.75
N LYS A 352 14.97 11.37 -6.16
CA LYS A 352 15.43 11.13 -7.53
C LYS A 352 14.30 10.67 -8.46
N ARG A 353 13.13 10.34 -7.91
CA ARG A 353 11.93 9.88 -8.64
C ARG A 353 12.20 8.67 -9.54
N ARG A 354 13.09 7.78 -9.12
CA ARG A 354 13.52 6.60 -9.89
C ARG A 354 13.70 5.38 -8.99
N SER A 355 13.61 4.19 -9.58
CA SER A 355 14.01 2.96 -8.91
C SER A 355 15.52 2.97 -8.68
N LEU A 356 15.95 2.81 -7.43
CA LEU A 356 17.36 2.66 -7.08
C LEU A 356 17.84 1.24 -7.30
N TYR A 357 17.06 0.28 -6.83
CA TYR A 357 17.45 -1.11 -6.77
C TYR A 357 16.24 -2.03 -6.97
N VAL A 358 16.47 -3.18 -7.60
CA VAL A 358 15.46 -4.21 -7.82
C VAL A 358 15.96 -5.48 -7.17
N ILE A 359 15.32 -5.89 -6.09
CA ILE A 359 15.64 -7.09 -5.33
C ILE A 359 14.86 -8.27 -5.95
N PRO A 360 15.53 -9.30 -6.48
CA PRO A 360 14.89 -10.57 -6.81
C PRO A 360 14.59 -11.31 -5.50
N ALA A 361 13.50 -10.91 -4.84
CA ALA A 361 13.28 -11.26 -3.45
C ALA A 361 12.91 -12.74 -3.27
N HIS A 362 11.99 -13.24 -4.08
CA HIS A 362 11.34 -14.54 -3.85
C HIS A 362 11.14 -15.35 -5.14
N SER A 363 10.75 -16.62 -4.97
CA SER A 363 10.40 -17.49 -6.10
C SER A 363 8.94 -17.34 -6.55
N ASN A 364 8.10 -16.79 -5.68
CA ASN A 364 6.69 -16.49 -5.91
C ASN A 364 6.40 -15.03 -5.55
N LEU A 365 5.14 -14.61 -5.73
CA LEU A 365 4.73 -13.22 -5.49
C LEU A 365 5.08 -12.74 -4.08
N VAL A 366 5.40 -11.45 -3.97
CA VAL A 366 5.71 -10.81 -2.68
C VAL A 366 4.41 -10.26 -2.09
N SER A 367 3.95 -10.86 -1.00
CA SER A 367 2.66 -10.54 -0.38
C SER A 367 2.72 -9.27 0.47
N ASN A 368 3.79 -9.10 1.25
CA ASN A 368 3.97 -7.95 2.11
C ASN A 368 5.46 -7.55 2.21
N VAL A 369 5.71 -6.25 2.42
CA VAL A 369 7.04 -5.66 2.54
C VAL A 369 6.97 -4.64 3.68
N LYS A 370 7.88 -4.71 4.64
CA LYS A 370 7.95 -3.75 5.75
C LYS A 370 9.39 -3.41 6.11
N PHE A 371 9.69 -2.11 6.19
CA PHE A 371 10.93 -1.64 6.81
C PHE A 371 10.85 -1.75 8.32
N GLU A 372 12.00 -1.93 8.96
CA GLU A 372 12.14 -1.72 10.39
C GLU A 372 11.64 -0.31 10.77
N PRO A 373 10.77 -0.15 11.79
CA PRO A 373 10.05 1.08 12.05
C PRO A 373 10.88 2.23 12.66
N ARG A 374 12.01 1.94 13.33
CA ARG A 374 12.82 2.96 14.03
C ARG A 374 13.77 3.70 13.10
N GLU A 375 14.80 3.00 12.63
CA GLU A 375 15.87 3.58 11.80
C GLU A 375 15.83 3.05 10.36
N GLY A 376 15.23 1.88 10.13
CA GLY A 376 15.13 1.28 8.81
C GLY A 376 16.42 0.57 8.39
N TYR A 377 17.14 -0.04 9.34
CA TYR A 377 18.41 -0.74 9.07
C TYR A 377 18.21 -2.02 8.28
N TYR A 378 17.03 -2.62 8.34
CA TYR A 378 16.67 -3.78 7.53
C TYR A 378 15.25 -3.70 6.96
N LEU A 379 15.01 -4.51 5.94
CA LEU A 379 13.74 -4.68 5.24
C LEU A 379 13.32 -6.14 5.30
N VAL A 380 12.04 -6.39 5.57
CA VAL A 380 11.48 -7.75 5.60
C VAL A 380 10.49 -7.90 4.45
N THR A 381 10.61 -8.98 3.71
CA THR A 381 9.71 -9.35 2.61
C THR A 381 9.05 -10.69 2.94
N ALA A 382 7.74 -10.80 2.76
CA ALA A 382 7.01 -12.07 2.85
C ALA A 382 6.50 -12.48 1.47
N SER A 383 6.44 -13.79 1.25
CA SER A 383 6.03 -14.34 -0.03
C SER A 383 5.15 -15.59 0.11
N TYR A 384 4.48 -15.89 -1.00
CA TYR A 384 3.72 -17.12 -1.19
C TYR A 384 4.61 -18.34 -1.43
N ASP A 385 5.93 -18.19 -1.39
CA ASP A 385 6.91 -19.30 -1.39
C ASP A 385 7.17 -19.91 -0.01
N THR A 386 6.29 -19.61 0.96
CA THR A 386 6.34 -20.05 2.38
C THR A 386 7.47 -19.44 3.21
N THR A 387 8.26 -18.54 2.62
CA THR A 387 9.36 -17.87 3.32
C THR A 387 9.09 -16.40 3.55
N ALA A 388 9.66 -15.88 4.63
CA ALA A 388 9.96 -14.46 4.76
C ALA A 388 11.47 -14.26 4.71
N LYS A 389 11.94 -13.17 4.12
CA LYS A 389 13.38 -12.86 4.00
C LYS A 389 13.68 -11.50 4.57
N VAL A 390 14.84 -11.40 5.21
CA VAL A 390 15.37 -10.16 5.79
C VAL A 390 16.54 -9.69 4.94
N TRP A 391 16.52 -8.41 4.60
CA TRP A 391 17.48 -7.73 3.73
C TRP A 391 18.09 -6.53 4.45
N SER A 392 19.35 -6.22 4.14
CA SER A 392 20.00 -4.99 4.62
C SER A 392 19.32 -3.74 4.02
N GLY A 393 19.14 -2.68 4.81
CA GLY A 393 18.51 -1.44 4.38
C GLY A 393 19.40 -0.53 3.53
N LYS A 394 20.74 -0.66 3.62
CA LYS A 394 21.69 0.11 2.80
C LYS A 394 22.06 -0.62 1.50
N ASP A 395 22.52 -1.85 1.63
CA ASP A 395 23.09 -2.62 0.51
C ASP A 395 22.08 -3.57 -0.15
N PHE A 396 20.92 -3.77 0.49
CA PHE A 396 19.89 -4.72 0.04
C PHE A 396 20.41 -6.15 -0.14
N THR A 397 21.46 -6.51 0.60
CA THR A 397 21.99 -7.87 0.68
C THR A 397 21.08 -8.75 1.52
N HIS A 398 20.95 -10.01 1.12
CA HIS A 398 20.20 -11.00 1.88
C HIS A 398 20.90 -11.33 3.20
N VAL A 399 20.21 -11.17 4.33
CA VAL A 399 20.73 -11.45 5.67
C VAL A 399 20.26 -12.83 6.13
N LYS A 400 18.94 -13.06 6.12
CA LYS A 400 18.31 -14.26 6.69
C LYS A 400 17.07 -14.66 5.93
N THR A 401 16.90 -15.97 5.73
CA THR A 401 15.62 -16.56 5.33
C THR A 401 14.93 -17.15 6.56
N LEU A 402 13.72 -16.71 6.82
CA LEU A 402 12.80 -17.22 7.84
C LEU A 402 11.92 -18.29 7.16
N SER A 403 12.35 -19.55 7.28
CA SER A 403 11.64 -20.72 6.76
C SER A 403 11.02 -21.50 7.91
N GLY A 404 9.72 -21.76 7.83
CA GLY A 404 9.03 -22.55 8.85
C GLY A 404 7.53 -22.67 8.64
N HIS A 405 6.94 -21.86 7.75
CA HIS A 405 5.55 -22.00 7.35
C HIS A 405 5.36 -23.14 6.35
N GLU A 406 4.23 -23.83 6.48
CA GLU A 406 3.86 -24.95 5.59
C GLU A 406 3.14 -24.45 4.33
N SER A 407 2.66 -23.20 4.34
CA SER A 407 1.97 -22.61 3.22
C SER A 407 2.29 -21.11 3.05
N LYS A 408 1.50 -20.43 2.22
CA LYS A 408 1.74 -19.07 1.74
C LYS A 408 1.72 -18.06 2.90
N VAL A 409 2.78 -17.27 3.03
CA VAL A 409 2.83 -16.17 4.01
C VAL A 409 2.05 -14.97 3.45
N THR A 410 1.02 -14.53 4.15
CA THR A 410 0.10 -13.49 3.69
C THR A 410 0.46 -12.10 4.17
N SER A 411 0.96 -12.00 5.40
CA SER A 411 1.32 -10.73 6.02
C SER A 411 2.47 -10.89 6.98
N LEU A 412 3.14 -9.77 7.22
CA LEU A 412 4.22 -9.65 8.17
C LEU A 412 4.09 -8.34 8.93
N ASP A 413 4.50 -8.33 10.19
CA ASP A 413 4.74 -7.10 10.94
C ASP A 413 6.00 -7.25 11.80
N ILE A 414 6.64 -6.12 12.10
CA ILE A 414 7.86 -6.00 12.90
C ILE A 414 7.48 -5.25 14.17
N THR A 415 7.98 -5.69 15.32
CA THR A 415 7.76 -4.95 16.56
C THR A 415 8.37 -3.56 16.47
N PRO A 416 7.80 -2.57 17.18
CA PRO A 416 8.35 -1.21 17.24
C PRO A 416 9.80 -1.14 17.72
N ASP A 417 10.27 -2.16 18.43
CA ASP A 417 11.65 -2.28 18.92
C ASP A 417 12.60 -2.93 17.90
N GLY A 418 12.07 -3.56 16.85
CA GLY A 418 12.86 -4.24 15.83
C GLY A 418 13.39 -5.62 16.24
N GLU A 419 13.10 -6.09 17.46
CA GLU A 419 13.61 -7.35 17.98
C GLU A 419 12.83 -8.58 17.52
N CYS A 420 11.54 -8.43 17.22
CA CYS A 420 10.65 -9.53 16.87
C CYS A 420 9.91 -9.27 15.57
N ILE A 421 9.74 -10.33 14.78
CA ILE A 421 8.97 -10.30 13.53
C ILE A 421 7.81 -11.29 13.68
N ALA A 422 6.60 -10.85 13.41
CA ALA A 422 5.44 -11.72 13.27
C ALA A 422 5.20 -12.03 11.80
N THR A 423 5.04 -13.31 11.48
CA THR A 423 4.61 -13.77 10.17
C THR A 423 3.32 -14.56 10.29
N VAL A 424 2.41 -14.30 9.35
CA VAL A 424 1.09 -14.90 9.32
C VAL A 424 0.87 -15.57 7.98
N SER A 425 0.29 -16.77 8.03
CA SER A 425 0.25 -17.68 6.88
C SER A 425 -1.11 -18.31 6.67
N HIS A 426 -1.31 -18.84 5.47
CA HIS A 426 -2.48 -19.65 5.12
C HIS A 426 -2.52 -21.01 5.82
N ASP A 427 -1.45 -21.41 6.51
CA ASP A 427 -1.39 -22.64 7.31
C ASP A 427 -2.16 -22.51 8.64
N ARG A 428 -2.73 -21.31 8.87
CA ARG A 428 -3.49 -20.91 10.06
C ARG A 428 -2.61 -20.62 11.26
N THR A 429 -1.29 -20.62 11.09
CA THR A 429 -0.34 -20.36 12.15
C THR A 429 0.14 -18.93 12.15
N ILE A 430 0.45 -18.45 13.34
CA ILE A 430 1.18 -17.22 13.61
C ILE A 430 2.55 -17.66 14.11
N LYS A 431 3.61 -17.16 13.48
CA LYS A 431 4.98 -17.42 13.92
C LYS A 431 5.63 -16.13 14.36
N LEU A 432 6.25 -16.15 15.55
CA LEU A 432 7.14 -15.08 15.98
C LEU A 432 8.58 -15.52 15.83
N TRP A 433 9.36 -14.61 15.27
CA TRP A 433 10.79 -14.75 15.12
C TRP A 433 11.44 -13.74 16.06
N SER A 434 12.25 -14.22 17.00
CA SER A 434 12.99 -13.39 17.93
C SER A 434 14.47 -13.73 17.89
N SER A 435 15.30 -12.76 18.26
CA SER A 435 16.73 -12.96 18.45
C SER A 435 17.10 -13.33 19.88
N ARG A 436 16.11 -13.42 20.80
CA ARG A 436 16.35 -13.84 22.18
C ARG A 436 16.91 -15.26 22.13
N SER A 437 18.15 -15.43 22.59
CA SER A 437 18.73 -16.76 22.70
C SER A 437 17.89 -17.59 23.67
N CYS A 438 17.56 -18.80 23.26
CA CYS A 438 17.01 -19.83 24.12
C CYS A 438 18.13 -20.32 25.07
N ASP A 439 18.63 -19.45 25.96
CA ASP A 439 19.69 -19.74 26.93
C ASP A 439 19.23 -19.60 28.39
N LYS A 440 17.94 -19.77 28.68
CA LYS A 440 17.44 -19.85 30.08
C LYS A 440 16.34 -20.89 30.30
N GLU A 441 16.46 -22.06 29.67
CA GLU A 441 15.82 -23.28 30.17
C GLU A 441 16.87 -24.38 30.25
N GLY A 442 17.61 -24.42 31.37
CA GLY A 442 18.64 -25.45 31.55
C GLY A 442 19.66 -25.18 32.66
N MET A 443 19.29 -24.54 33.78
CA MET A 443 20.05 -24.63 35.03
C MET A 443 19.11 -24.51 36.23
N ASP A 444 18.21 -25.48 36.37
CA ASP A 444 17.89 -26.01 37.69
C ASP A 444 18.65 -27.33 37.80
N VAL A 445 19.79 -27.29 38.48
CA VAL A 445 20.49 -28.48 38.97
C VAL A 445 20.67 -28.27 40.47
N ASP A 446 19.83 -29.01 41.19
CA ASP A 446 19.91 -29.55 42.56
C ASP A 446 20.36 -28.67 43.74
#